data_AF-A0A133V9U5-F1
#
_entry.id   AF-A0A133V9U5-F1
#
_cell.length_a   1.000
_cell.length_b   1.000
_cell.length_c   1.000
_cell.angle_alpha   90.00
_cell.angle_beta   90.00
_cell.angle_gamma   90.00
#
_symmetry.space_group_name_H-M   'P 1'
#
loop_
_entity.id
_entity.type
_entity.pdbx_description
1 polymer ?
#
loop_
_entity_poly.entity_id
_entity_poly.type
_entity_poly.pdbx_seq_one_letter_code
_entity_poly.pdbx_strand_id
1 'polypeptide(L)'
;MVKRSYASFEVLIESEAESVDEAKREVVEWIRENADKVTEDNVEAVRLPSPEMHPPRTLKIGDRVMGVLGNAQEVGTVISLLLIGRNGPEAFVRFDNGKLRGMTLDKLTLLD
;
A
#
# COMPACT_ATOMS: atom_id res chain seq x y z
N MET A 1 29.43 -7.13 -21.75
CA MET A 1 28.02 -7.46 -21.45
C MET A 1 27.52 -6.42 -20.45
N VAL A 2 26.64 -5.49 -20.84
CA VAL A 2 26.16 -4.42 -19.95
C VAL A 2 25.12 -5.05 -19.01
N LYS A 3 25.44 -5.17 -17.71
CA LYS A 3 24.47 -5.55 -16.68
C LYS A 3 23.46 -4.40 -16.57
N ARG A 4 22.28 -4.56 -17.15
CA ARG A 4 21.15 -3.66 -16.88
C ARG A 4 20.49 -4.13 -15.59
N SER A 5 20.54 -3.32 -14.56
CA SER A 5 19.72 -3.49 -13.37
C SER A 5 18.37 -2.84 -13.63
N TYR A 6 17.29 -3.58 -13.35
CA TYR A 6 15.93 -3.08 -13.42
C TYR A 6 15.41 -2.92 -11.99
N ALA A 7 14.74 -1.81 -11.72
CA ALA A 7 14.05 -1.56 -10.47
C ALA A 7 12.58 -1.29 -10.79
N SER A 8 11.68 -1.97 -10.09
CA SER A 8 10.24 -1.71 -10.10
C SER A 8 9.86 -1.02 -8.80
N PHE A 9 8.97 -0.04 -8.88
CA PHE A 9 8.45 0.68 -7.72
C PHE A 9 6.95 0.89 -7.91
N GLU A 10 6.20 0.81 -6.82
CA GLU A 10 4.76 1.07 -6.80
C GLU A 10 4.53 2.45 -6.20
N VAL A 11 3.74 3.30 -6.86
CA VAL A 11 3.39 4.63 -6.40
C VAL A 11 1.88 4.71 -6.28
N LEU A 12 1.39 5.10 -5.11
CA LEU A 12 0.00 5.46 -4.90
C LEU A 12 -0.13 6.96 -5.18
N ILE A 13 -0.89 7.33 -6.20
CA ILE A 13 -1.20 8.73 -6.51
C ILE A 13 -2.70 8.93 -6.31
N GLU A 14 -3.05 9.84 -5.41
CA GLU A 14 -4.40 10.39 -5.33
C GLU A 14 -4.57 11.33 -6.54
N SER A 15 -5.37 10.90 -7.51
CA SER A 15 -5.68 11.69 -8.71
C SER A 15 -7.18 11.97 -8.75
N GLU A 16 -7.53 13.21 -9.11
CA GLU A 16 -8.91 13.62 -9.41
C GLU A 16 -9.33 13.21 -10.83
N ALA A 17 -8.45 12.56 -11.59
CA ALA A 17 -8.71 12.11 -12.95
C ALA A 17 -9.98 11.26 -13.05
N GLU A 18 -10.78 11.56 -14.08
CA GLU A 18 -12.07 10.89 -14.28
C GLU A 18 -11.90 9.47 -14.84
N SER A 19 -10.69 9.14 -15.33
CA SER A 19 -10.36 7.86 -15.95
C SER A 19 -8.96 7.34 -15.60
N VAL A 20 -8.79 6.01 -15.72
CA VAL A 20 -7.50 5.33 -15.52
C VAL A 20 -6.46 5.79 -16.55
N ASP A 21 -6.88 6.04 -17.78
CA ASP A 21 -5.99 6.46 -18.86
C ASP A 21 -5.49 7.90 -18.68
N GLU A 22 -6.31 8.77 -18.09
CA GLU A 22 -5.92 10.12 -17.70
C GLU A 22 -4.93 10.08 -16.54
N ALA A 23 -5.22 9.32 -15.48
CA ALA A 23 -4.30 9.13 -14.35
C ALA A 23 -2.95 8.55 -14.81
N LYS A 24 -2.95 7.58 -15.74
CA LYS A 24 -1.72 7.04 -16.34
C LYS A 24 -0.89 8.11 -17.02
N ARG A 25 -1.54 8.99 -17.78
CA ARG A 25 -0.87 10.06 -18.52
C ARG A 25 -0.21 11.04 -17.57
N GLU A 26 -0.93 11.48 -16.53
CA GLU A 26 -0.39 12.37 -15.49
C GLU A 26 0.83 11.74 -14.80
N VAL A 27 0.75 10.46 -14.43
CA VAL A 27 1.87 9.72 -13.82
C VAL A 27 3.07 9.68 -14.77
N VAL A 28 2.85 9.37 -16.05
CA VAL A 28 3.94 9.28 -17.05
C VAL A 28 4.57 10.66 -17.29
N GLU A 29 3.79 11.72 -17.34
CA GLU A 29 4.31 13.09 -17.44
C GLU A 29 5.17 13.44 -16.22
N TRP A 30 4.66 13.19 -15.01
CA TRP A 30 5.41 13.41 -13.77
C TRP A 30 6.71 12.58 -13.70
N ILE A 31 6.68 11.32 -14.14
CA ILE A 31 7.89 10.48 -14.21
C ILE A 31 8.86 11.02 -15.26
N ARG A 32 8.38 11.49 -16.42
CA ARG A 32 9.22 12.04 -17.49
C ARG A 32 9.94 13.32 -17.10
N GLU A 33 9.36 14.13 -16.21
CA GLU A 33 10.06 15.26 -15.61
C GLU A 33 11.33 14.83 -14.83
N ASN A 34 11.41 13.56 -14.43
CA ASN A 34 12.47 13.02 -13.58
C ASN A 34 13.25 11.84 -14.22
N ALA A 35 12.77 11.26 -15.32
CA ALA A 35 13.34 10.09 -15.98
C ALA A 35 13.00 10.05 -17.48
N ASP A 36 14.01 10.29 -18.33
CA ASP A 36 13.87 10.48 -19.79
C ASP A 36 13.40 9.26 -20.61
N LYS A 37 13.20 8.09 -19.98
CA LYS A 37 13.05 6.80 -20.70
C LYS A 37 11.80 6.01 -20.37
N VAL A 38 10.89 6.56 -19.57
CA VAL A 38 9.64 5.87 -19.20
C VAL A 38 8.55 6.22 -20.23
N THR A 39 8.00 5.19 -20.87
CA THR A 39 6.84 5.28 -21.76
C THR A 39 5.58 4.75 -21.06
N GLU A 40 4.40 5.01 -21.63
CA GLU A 40 3.13 4.48 -21.10
C GLU A 40 3.12 2.95 -21.01
N ASP A 41 3.83 2.26 -21.93
CA ASP A 41 4.00 0.80 -21.91
C ASP A 41 4.79 0.29 -20.68
N ASN A 42 5.50 1.18 -19.99
CA ASN A 42 6.22 0.85 -18.76
C ASN A 42 5.36 1.07 -17.50
N VAL A 43 4.14 1.58 -17.64
CA VAL A 43 3.26 1.95 -16.53
C VAL A 43 1.96 1.15 -16.57
N GLU A 44 1.79 0.32 -15.55
CA GLU A 44 0.52 -0.32 -15.24
C GLU A 44 -0.23 0.54 -14.23
N ALA A 45 -1.49 0.87 -14.51
CA ALA A 45 -2.36 1.55 -13.57
C ALA A 45 -3.49 0.59 -13.24
N VAL A 46 -3.65 0.37 -11.94
CA VAL A 46 -4.69 -0.46 -11.39
C VAL A 46 -5.68 0.46 -10.73
N ARG A 47 -6.93 0.48 -11.21
CA ARG A 47 -8.00 1.18 -10.50
C ARG A 47 -8.28 0.42 -9.22
N LEU A 48 -7.87 1.00 -8.09
CA LEU A 48 -8.31 0.48 -6.81
C LEU A 48 -9.82 0.73 -6.72
N PRO A 49 -10.63 -0.28 -6.36
CA PRO A 49 -12.02 -0.02 -6.04
C PRO A 49 -12.05 1.05 -4.94
N SER A 50 -12.87 2.09 -5.14
CA SER A 50 -13.13 3.06 -4.08
C SER A 50 -13.52 2.25 -2.85
N PRO A 51 -12.83 2.41 -1.70
CA PRO A 51 -13.20 1.66 -0.51
C PRO A 51 -14.65 2.03 -0.22
N GLU A 52 -15.57 1.09 -0.43
CA GLU A 52 -16.94 1.26 0.00
C GLU A 52 -16.87 1.65 1.48
N MET A 53 -17.38 2.84 1.78
CA MET A 53 -17.33 3.44 3.11
C MET A 53 -18.03 2.54 4.13
N HIS A 54 -17.26 1.63 4.72
CA HIS A 54 -17.40 1.33 6.12
C HIS A 54 -16.33 2.14 6.84
N PRO A 55 -16.67 3.06 7.75
CA PRO A 55 -15.67 3.67 8.59
C PRO A 55 -15.53 2.83 9.87
N PRO A 56 -14.59 1.87 9.97
CA PRO A 56 -13.88 1.69 11.22
C PRO A 56 -12.78 2.77 11.25
N ARG A 57 -12.54 3.38 12.41
CA ARG A 57 -11.45 4.36 12.62
C ARG A 57 -10.21 4.02 11.78
N THR A 58 -9.79 4.94 10.91
CA THR A 58 -8.63 4.77 10.04
C THR A 58 -7.39 4.51 10.90
N LEU A 59 -6.88 3.29 10.87
CA LEU A 59 -5.60 2.95 11.50
C LEU A 59 -4.51 3.83 10.89
N LYS A 60 -3.61 4.35 11.73
CA LYS A 60 -2.43 5.13 11.32
C LYS A 60 -1.15 4.45 11.79
N ILE A 61 -0.04 4.83 11.16
CA ILE A 61 1.29 4.44 11.65
C ILE A 61 1.47 4.96 13.08
N GLY A 62 1.96 4.09 13.96
CA GLY A 62 2.11 4.35 15.39
C GLY A 62 0.93 3.87 16.24
N ASP A 63 -0.20 3.50 15.65
CA ASP A 63 -1.34 2.98 16.41
C ASP A 63 -1.01 1.65 17.09
N ARG A 64 -1.50 1.51 18.31
CA ARG A 64 -1.50 0.26 19.05
C ARG A 64 -2.69 -0.57 18.61
N VAL A 65 -2.40 -1.81 18.20
CA VAL A 65 -3.41 -2.71 17.66
C VAL A 65 -3.25 -4.08 18.26
N MET A 66 -4.37 -4.77 18.40
CA MET A 66 -4.43 -6.21 18.65
C MET A 66 -4.66 -6.92 17.33
N GLY A 67 -3.77 -7.85 16.98
CA GLY A 67 -3.88 -8.69 15.79
C GLY A 67 -3.92 -10.16 16.17
N VAL A 68 -4.58 -10.98 15.34
CA VAL A 68 -4.61 -12.44 15.52
C VAL A 68 -3.44 -13.09 14.79
N LEU A 69 -2.53 -13.71 15.54
CA LEU A 69 -1.39 -14.50 15.03
C LEU A 69 -1.62 -15.99 15.30
N GLY A 70 -2.01 -16.74 14.27
CA GLY A 70 -2.40 -18.14 14.44
C GLY A 70 -3.66 -18.23 15.32
N ASN A 71 -3.53 -18.82 16.51
CA ASN A 71 -4.62 -18.96 17.48
C ASN A 71 -4.50 -18.00 18.68
N ALA A 72 -3.56 -17.06 18.65
CA ALA A 72 -3.32 -16.12 19.75
C ALA A 72 -3.63 -14.69 19.30
N GLN A 73 -4.23 -13.91 20.22
CA GLN A 73 -4.30 -12.47 20.09
C GLN A 73 -3.02 -11.87 20.64
N GLU A 74 -2.41 -11.00 19.86
CA GLU A 74 -1.11 -10.41 20.15
C GLU A 74 -1.21 -8.90 19.95
N VAL A 75 -0.57 -8.15 20.84
CA VAL A 75 -0.56 -6.69 20.74
C VAL A 75 0.69 -6.24 19.98
N GLY A 76 0.53 -5.23 19.15
CA GLY A 76 1.61 -4.65 18.38
C GLY A 76 1.34 -3.20 18.01
N THR A 77 2.29 -2.65 17.26
CA THR A 77 2.24 -1.29 16.73
C THR A 77 2.27 -1.34 15.21
N VAL A 78 1.38 -0.57 14.58
CA VAL A 78 1.40 -0.38 13.13
C VAL A 78 2.65 0.42 12.77
N ILE A 79 3.52 -0.15 11.92
CA ILE A 79 4.75 0.54 11.49
C ILE A 79 4.71 0.97 10.03
N SER A 80 3.79 0.43 9.23
CA SER A 80 3.57 0.80 7.83
C SER A 80 2.16 0.43 7.40
N LEU A 81 1.60 1.19 6.46
CA LEU A 81 0.37 0.88 5.73
C LEU A 81 0.72 0.78 4.25
N LEU A 82 0.32 -0.29 3.57
CA LEU A 82 0.64 -0.56 2.18
C LEU A 82 -0.57 -1.21 1.51
N LEU A 83 -1.12 -0.64 0.46
CA LEU A 83 -2.21 -1.26 -0.31
C LEU A 83 -1.61 -2.20 -1.37
N ILE A 84 -1.32 -3.46 -1.00
CA ILE A 84 -0.75 -4.44 -1.93
C ILE A 84 -1.85 -5.22 -2.63
N GLY A 85 -2.36 -4.72 -3.75
CA GLY A 85 -3.35 -5.41 -4.59
C GLY A 85 -4.63 -5.82 -3.86
N ARG A 86 -5.44 -6.69 -4.48
CA ARG A 86 -6.78 -7.05 -3.96
C ARG A 86 -6.77 -7.92 -2.69
N ASN A 87 -5.66 -8.60 -2.40
CA ASN A 87 -5.55 -9.60 -1.33
C ASN A 87 -4.24 -9.53 -0.52
N GLY A 88 -3.38 -8.54 -0.75
CA GLY A 88 -2.13 -8.41 -0.01
C GLY A 88 -2.32 -7.76 1.36
N PRO A 89 -1.27 -7.75 2.20
CA PRO A 89 -1.36 -7.16 3.53
C PRO A 89 -1.48 -5.63 3.42
N GLU A 90 -2.43 -5.08 4.16
CA GLU A 90 -2.75 -3.65 4.16
C GLU A 90 -1.93 -2.87 5.22
N ALA A 91 -1.43 -3.58 6.24
CA ALA A 91 -0.62 -3.04 7.31
C ALA A 91 0.53 -3.97 7.69
N PHE A 92 1.66 -3.41 8.08
CA PHE A 92 2.73 -4.13 8.75
C PHE A 92 2.74 -3.77 10.23
N VAL A 93 2.62 -4.79 11.08
CA VAL A 93 2.56 -4.65 12.54
C VAL A 93 3.78 -5.31 13.17
N ARG A 94 4.47 -4.53 14.02
CA ARG A 94 5.49 -5.04 14.93
C ARG A 94 4.81 -5.43 16.24
N PHE A 95 4.71 -6.72 16.50
CA PHE A 95 4.15 -7.26 17.73
C PHE A 95 5.15 -7.16 18.89
N ASP A 96 4.64 -7.07 20.11
CA ASP A 96 5.43 -6.96 21.33
C ASP A 96 6.30 -8.21 21.58
N ASN A 97 5.88 -9.35 21.03
CA ASN A 97 6.68 -10.58 20.98
C ASN A 97 7.86 -10.52 19.97
N GLY A 98 8.11 -9.36 19.36
CA GLY A 98 9.21 -9.08 18.44
C GLY A 98 8.92 -9.38 16.96
N LYS A 99 7.84 -10.11 16.66
CA LYS A 99 7.51 -10.52 15.28
C LYS A 99 7.02 -9.33 14.46
N LEU A 100 7.43 -9.29 13.19
CA LEU A 100 6.88 -8.40 12.17
C LEU A 100 5.98 -9.21 11.22
N ARG A 101 4.73 -8.79 11.02
CA ARG A 101 3.80 -9.45 10.09
C ARG A 101 3.01 -8.44 9.28
N GLY A 102 2.77 -8.78 8.02
CA GLY A 102 1.76 -8.13 7.20
C GLY A 102 0.37 -8.67 7.57
N MET A 103 -0.60 -7.79 7.72
CA MET A 103 -1.99 -8.11 8.07
C MET A 103 -2.96 -7.24 7.29
N THR A 104 -4.15 -7.78 7.04
CA THR A 104 -5.28 -7.03 6.51
C THR A 104 -5.94 -6.23 7.65
N LEU A 105 -6.51 -5.06 7.34
CA LEU A 105 -7.04 -4.13 8.34
C LEU A 105 -8.21 -4.73 9.12
N ASP A 106 -9.01 -5.59 8.48
CA ASP A 106 -10.13 -6.32 9.10
C ASP A 106 -9.68 -7.26 10.24
N LYS A 107 -8.40 -7.62 10.29
CA LYS A 107 -7.81 -8.48 11.33
C LYS A 107 -7.11 -7.71 12.45
N LEU A 108 -7.20 -6.38 12.42
CA LEU A 108 -6.60 -5.50 13.42
C LEU A 108 -7.70 -4.80 14.21
N THR A 109 -7.59 -4.84 15.54
CA THR A 109 -8.43 -4.08 16.45
C THR A 109 -7.60 -2.97 17.06
N LEU A 110 -7.98 -1.71 16.84
CA LEU A 110 -7.34 -0.56 17.48
C LEU A 110 -7.51 -0.63 19.00
N LEU A 111 -6.45 -0.33 19.74
CA LEU A 111 -6.44 -0.18 21.19
C LEU A 111 -6.29 1.31 21.52
N ASP A 112 -7.11 1.81 22.45
CA ASP A 112 -7.06 3.21 22.92
C ASP A 112 -5.80 3.50 23.76
#